data_AF-Q0MUV2-F1
#
_entry.id   AF-Q0MUV2-F1
#
_cell.length_a   1.000
_cell.length_b   1.000
_cell.length_c   1.000
_cell.angle_alpha   90.00
_cell.angle_beta   90.00
_cell.angle_gamma   90.00
#
_symmetry.space_group_name_H-M   'P 1'
#
loop_
_entity.id
_entity.type
_entity.pdbx_description
1 polymer ?
#
loop_
_entity_poly.entity_id
_entity_poly.type
_entity_poly.pdbx_seq_one_letter_code
_entity_poly.pdbx_strand_id
1 'polypeptide(L)'
;DFQEFMIMPVGAPTFKEALRMGAEVYHALASILKGRGLATSVGDEGGFAPNLGSNEEGFEVIIEAIEKAGYVPGKDVVLAMDAASSEFYDKEKGGYVLADSGEGENTTVDMIAFYVVLVSIYPIISIEDGLDENDWDGFKILTEVLGDKVQLVGDDLFVTNTTKLAEGIEKGIANSILIKVNQIGTLTETFEA
;
A
#
# COMPACT_ATOMS: atom_id res chain seq x y z
N ASP A 1 11.59 -1.62 1.80
CA ASP A 1 10.89 -2.13 3.00
C ASP A 1 9.45 -2.49 2.68
N PHE A 2 8.65 -1.55 2.16
CA PHE A 2 7.24 -1.82 1.82
C PHE A 2 7.10 -2.92 0.77
N GLN A 3 6.08 -3.76 0.95
CA GLN A 3 5.88 -4.96 0.15
C GLN A 3 5.36 -4.63 -1.25
N GLU A 4 4.31 -3.82 -1.36
CA GLU A 4 3.66 -3.53 -2.64
C GLU A 4 3.47 -2.05 -2.91
N PHE A 5 3.66 -1.69 -4.18
CA PHE A 5 3.37 -0.38 -4.74
C PHE A 5 2.41 -0.55 -5.92
N MET A 6 1.23 0.03 -5.82
CA MET A 6 0.12 -0.21 -6.73
C MET A 6 -0.35 1.07 -7.43
N ILE A 7 -0.88 0.90 -8.65
CA ILE A 7 -1.56 1.95 -9.40
C ILE A 7 -3.07 1.71 -9.42
N MET A 8 -3.85 2.78 -9.33
CA MET A 8 -5.31 2.74 -9.47
C MET A 8 -5.75 3.70 -10.58
N PRO A 9 -6.18 3.19 -11.76
CA PRO A 9 -6.59 4.00 -12.90
C PRO A 9 -8.01 4.60 -12.73
N VAL A 10 -8.17 5.48 -11.74
CA VAL A 10 -9.46 6.04 -11.30
C VAL A 10 -10.11 6.99 -12.32
N GLY A 11 -9.33 7.56 -13.25
CA GLY A 11 -9.86 8.44 -14.30
C GLY A 11 -10.49 7.70 -15.49
N ALA A 12 -10.42 6.37 -15.52
CA ALA A 12 -10.96 5.59 -16.63
C ALA A 12 -12.50 5.61 -16.66
N PRO A 13 -13.14 5.76 -17.83
CA PRO A 13 -14.60 5.77 -17.92
C PRO A 13 -15.24 4.39 -17.78
N THR A 14 -14.44 3.32 -17.93
CA THR A 14 -14.89 1.93 -17.82
C THR A 14 -13.77 1.06 -17.30
N PHE A 15 -14.11 -0.12 -16.75
CA PHE A 15 -13.11 -1.12 -16.35
C PHE A 15 -12.18 -1.54 -17.50
N LYS A 16 -12.71 -1.65 -18.73
CA LYS A 16 -11.89 -2.00 -19.90
C LYS A 16 -10.80 -0.96 -20.16
N GLU A 17 -11.15 0.32 -20.03
CA GLU A 17 -10.19 1.41 -20.18
C GLU A 17 -9.22 1.46 -19.00
N ALA A 18 -9.67 1.21 -17.77
CA ALA A 18 -8.80 1.09 -16.60
C ALA A 18 -7.74 0.00 -16.79
N LEU A 19 -8.15 -1.17 -17.27
CA LEU A 19 -7.22 -2.27 -17.57
C LEU A 19 -6.21 -1.88 -18.65
N ARG A 20 -6.64 -1.18 -19.71
CA ARG A 20 -5.75 -0.68 -20.75
C ARG A 20 -4.74 0.32 -20.18
N MET A 21 -5.19 1.28 -19.36
CA MET A 21 -4.33 2.25 -18.67
C MET A 21 -3.26 1.54 -17.83
N GLY A 22 -3.67 0.57 -16.99
CA GLY A 22 -2.74 -0.21 -16.18
C GLY A 22 -1.70 -0.96 -17.01
N ALA A 23 -2.11 -1.58 -18.11
CA ALA A 23 -1.21 -2.28 -19.02
C ALA A 23 -0.19 -1.34 -19.70
N GLU A 24 -0.62 -0.16 -20.12
CA GLU A 24 0.26 0.84 -20.73
C GLU A 24 1.28 1.38 -19.71
N VAL A 25 0.85 1.69 -18.49
CA VAL A 25 1.75 2.10 -17.39
C VAL A 25 2.75 0.99 -17.04
N TYR A 26 2.29 -0.26 -16.95
CA TYR A 26 3.16 -1.41 -16.70
C TYR A 26 4.26 -1.57 -17.76
N HIS A 27 3.93 -1.47 -19.05
CA HIS A 27 4.93 -1.54 -20.12
C HIS A 27 5.83 -0.30 -20.20
N ALA A 28 5.33 0.88 -19.82
CA ALA A 28 6.14 2.09 -19.68
C ALA A 28 7.18 1.92 -18.55
N LEU A 29 6.76 1.41 -17.39
CA LEU A 29 7.62 1.08 -16.26
C LEU A 29 8.70 0.07 -16.64
N ALA A 30 8.32 -1.03 -17.29
CA ALA A 30 9.27 -2.03 -17.79
C ALA A 30 10.37 -1.40 -18.67
N SER A 31 9.98 -0.45 -19.53
CA SER A 31 10.91 0.26 -20.41
C SER A 31 11.83 1.23 -19.64
N ILE A 32 11.34 1.88 -18.59
CA ILE A 32 12.14 2.75 -17.71
C ILE A 32 13.16 1.92 -16.94
N LEU A 33 12.71 0.86 -16.25
CA LEU A 33 13.58 -0.03 -15.47
C LEU A 33 14.69 -0.62 -16.33
N LYS A 34 14.33 -1.15 -17.53
CA LYS A 34 15.33 -1.65 -18.49
C LYS A 34 16.30 -0.57 -18.95
N GLY A 35 15.82 0.66 -19.17
CA GLY A 35 16.66 1.81 -19.52
C GLY A 35 17.64 2.19 -18.42
N ARG A 36 17.27 2.00 -17.15
CA ARG A 36 18.13 2.18 -15.97
C ARG A 36 19.03 0.97 -15.67
N GLY A 37 18.94 -0.11 -16.46
CA GLY A 37 19.70 -1.35 -16.22
C GLY A 37 19.20 -2.17 -15.04
N LEU A 38 17.98 -1.90 -14.56
CA LEU A 38 17.35 -2.62 -13.45
C LEU A 38 16.65 -3.90 -13.95
N ALA A 39 16.45 -4.84 -13.02
CA ALA A 39 15.76 -6.09 -13.30
C ALA A 39 14.29 -5.83 -13.68
N THR A 40 13.81 -6.57 -14.68
CA THR A 40 12.39 -6.60 -15.08
C THR A 40 11.81 -8.01 -14.97
N SER A 41 12.40 -8.85 -14.11
CA SER A 41 11.79 -10.11 -13.68
C SER A 41 10.56 -9.80 -12.83
N VAL A 42 9.61 -10.73 -12.84
CA VAL A 42 8.34 -10.57 -12.12
C VAL A 42 8.29 -11.45 -10.89
N GLY A 43 7.62 -10.96 -9.84
CA GLY A 43 7.25 -11.72 -8.65
C GLY A 43 5.99 -12.56 -8.85
N ASP A 44 5.42 -13.04 -7.75
CA ASP A 44 4.27 -13.96 -7.75
C ASP A 44 2.99 -13.27 -8.26
N GLU A 45 2.85 -11.97 -8.01
CA GLU A 45 1.74 -11.10 -8.43
C GLU A 45 1.93 -10.55 -9.85
N GLY A 46 3.05 -10.88 -10.50
CA GLY A 46 3.39 -10.36 -11.82
C GLY A 46 3.93 -8.92 -11.83
N GLY A 47 4.12 -8.30 -10.66
CA GLY A 47 4.80 -7.01 -10.50
C GLY A 47 6.32 -7.11 -10.67
N PHE A 48 6.99 -5.99 -10.93
CA PHE A 48 8.46 -5.95 -11.01
C PHE A 48 9.09 -5.83 -9.61
N ALA A 49 10.23 -6.50 -9.42
CA ALA A 49 11.04 -6.40 -8.19
C ALA A 49 12.45 -5.84 -8.49
N PRO A 50 12.57 -4.56 -8.92
CA PRO A 50 13.87 -3.93 -9.12
C PRO A 50 14.56 -3.61 -7.78
N ASN A 51 15.89 -3.58 -7.77
CA ASN A 51 16.64 -3.14 -6.60
C ASN A 51 16.71 -1.59 -6.60
N LEU A 52 15.86 -0.96 -5.80
CA LEU A 52 15.76 0.50 -5.64
C LEU A 52 16.45 0.94 -4.35
N GLY A 53 16.88 2.20 -4.28
CA GLY A 53 17.66 2.74 -3.17
C GLY A 53 16.84 3.25 -1.98
N SER A 54 15.54 3.46 -2.15
CA SER A 54 14.64 3.91 -1.08
C SER A 54 13.18 3.54 -1.37
N ASN A 55 12.31 3.63 -0.36
CA ASN A 55 10.86 3.48 -0.55
C ASN A 55 10.29 4.58 -1.47
N GLU A 56 10.83 5.80 -1.38
CA GLU A 56 10.41 6.93 -2.22
C GLU A 56 10.70 6.70 -3.71
N GLU A 57 11.85 6.10 -4.06
CA GLU A 57 12.20 5.80 -5.45
C GLU A 57 11.15 4.89 -6.12
N GLY A 58 10.50 4.02 -5.36
CA GLY A 58 9.38 3.20 -5.82
C GLY A 58 8.19 4.04 -6.29
N PHE A 59 7.81 5.07 -5.54
CA PHE A 59 6.76 5.99 -5.96
C PHE A 59 7.21 6.86 -7.14
N GLU A 60 8.42 7.40 -7.12
CA GLU A 60 8.95 8.25 -8.19
C GLU A 60 8.98 7.56 -9.54
N VAL A 61 9.45 6.30 -9.60
CA VAL A 61 9.54 5.56 -10.86
C VAL A 61 8.16 5.18 -11.41
N ILE A 62 7.17 4.95 -10.54
CA ILE A 62 5.79 4.71 -10.95
C ILE A 62 5.18 6.00 -11.50
N ILE A 63 5.42 7.16 -10.86
CA ILE A 63 4.99 8.46 -11.37
C ILE A 63 5.58 8.72 -12.76
N GLU A 64 6.87 8.49 -12.96
CA GLU A 64 7.51 8.60 -14.29
C GLU A 64 6.83 7.67 -15.30
N ALA A 65 6.49 6.45 -14.92
CA ALA A 65 5.81 5.49 -15.79
C ALA A 65 4.39 5.93 -16.18
N ILE A 66 3.64 6.51 -15.24
CA ILE A 66 2.31 7.08 -15.48
C ILE A 66 2.40 8.21 -16.51
N GLU A 67 3.32 9.15 -16.31
CA GLU A 67 3.52 10.28 -17.22
C GLU A 67 4.00 9.82 -18.60
N LYS A 68 4.93 8.86 -18.66
CA LYS A 68 5.45 8.30 -19.91
C LYS A 68 4.36 7.56 -20.70
N ALA A 69 3.40 6.94 -20.02
CA ALA A 69 2.23 6.33 -20.65
C ALA A 69 1.19 7.36 -21.14
N GLY A 70 1.40 8.65 -20.86
CA GLY A 70 0.53 9.75 -21.32
C GLY A 70 -0.63 10.06 -20.38
N TYR A 71 -0.57 9.59 -19.12
CA TYR A 71 -1.57 9.83 -18.09
C TYR A 71 -1.12 10.90 -17.09
N VAL A 72 -2.08 11.55 -16.42
CA VAL A 72 -1.82 12.55 -15.39
C VAL A 72 -1.90 11.91 -13.99
N PRO A 73 -0.78 11.82 -13.24
CA PRO A 73 -0.80 11.35 -11.85
C PRO A 73 -1.73 12.18 -10.97
N GLY A 74 -2.42 11.52 -10.03
CA GLY A 74 -3.38 12.18 -9.13
C GLY A 74 -4.74 12.47 -9.75
N LYS A 75 -4.88 12.37 -11.07
CA LYS A 75 -6.15 12.58 -11.79
C LYS A 75 -6.60 11.34 -12.55
N ASP A 76 -5.74 10.84 -13.43
CA ASP A 76 -6.05 9.67 -14.26
C ASP A 76 -5.66 8.38 -13.52
N VAL A 77 -4.51 8.41 -12.83
CA VAL A 77 -3.98 7.31 -12.04
C VAL A 77 -3.54 7.85 -10.67
N VAL A 78 -4.01 7.22 -9.60
CA VAL A 78 -3.57 7.45 -8.21
C VAL A 78 -2.82 6.23 -7.70
N LEU A 79 -2.22 6.33 -6.53
CA LEU A 79 -1.38 5.28 -5.94
C LEU A 79 -2.06 4.61 -4.75
N ALA A 80 -1.76 3.34 -4.57
CA ALA A 80 -2.00 2.57 -3.35
C ALA A 80 -0.70 1.87 -2.95
N MET A 81 -0.59 1.46 -1.69
CA MET A 81 0.54 0.67 -1.21
C MET A 81 0.08 -0.35 -0.17
N ASP A 82 0.81 -1.44 -0.08
CA ASP A 82 0.79 -2.36 1.06
C ASP A 82 2.16 -2.31 1.73
N ALA A 83 2.16 -1.84 2.97
CA ALA A 83 3.38 -1.78 3.76
C ALA A 83 3.74 -3.15 4.35
N ALA A 84 2.77 -4.01 4.66
CA ALA A 84 2.95 -5.25 5.41
C ALA A 84 3.82 -5.05 6.66
N SER A 85 3.51 -4.03 7.48
CA SER A 85 4.47 -3.50 8.46
C SER A 85 4.84 -4.47 9.58
N SER A 86 4.03 -5.49 9.81
CA SER A 86 4.33 -6.61 10.70
C SER A 86 5.63 -7.33 10.32
N GLU A 87 6.00 -7.37 9.04
CA GLU A 87 7.21 -8.04 8.53
C GLU A 87 8.51 -7.34 8.95
N PHE A 88 8.44 -6.05 9.25
CA PHE A 88 9.59 -5.27 9.71
C PHE A 88 9.38 -4.69 11.13
N TYR A 89 8.40 -5.18 11.88
CA TYR A 89 8.21 -4.83 13.29
C TYR A 89 9.11 -5.68 14.22
N ASP A 90 9.95 -5.02 15.00
CA ASP A 90 10.78 -5.62 16.04
C ASP A 90 9.99 -5.72 17.36
N LYS A 91 9.51 -6.93 17.67
CA LYS A 91 8.73 -7.23 18.88
C LYS A 91 9.51 -7.06 20.18
N GLU A 92 10.84 -7.18 20.15
CA GLU A 92 11.66 -7.01 21.36
C GLU A 92 11.86 -5.54 21.70
N LYS A 93 12.02 -4.69 20.68
CA LYS A 93 12.22 -3.24 20.83
C LYS A 93 10.92 -2.45 20.87
N GLY A 94 9.85 -2.98 20.29
CA GLY A 94 8.57 -2.29 20.15
C GLY A 94 8.62 -1.16 19.12
N GLY A 95 9.10 -1.45 17.91
CA GLY A 95 9.23 -0.47 16.82
C GLY A 95 9.48 -1.12 15.47
N TYR A 96 9.65 -0.31 14.43
CA TYR A 96 9.76 -0.71 13.03
C TYR A 96 11.20 -0.55 12.54
N VAL A 97 11.73 -1.51 11.78
CA VAL A 97 13.11 -1.50 11.28
C VAL A 97 13.13 -1.45 9.76
N LEU A 98 13.27 -0.24 9.22
CA LEU A 98 13.34 0.02 7.77
C LEU A 98 14.78 -0.16 7.27
N ALA A 99 15.25 -1.41 7.25
CA ALA A 99 16.63 -1.75 6.93
C ALA A 99 16.97 -1.61 5.44
N ASP A 100 16.01 -1.87 4.54
CA ASP A 100 16.27 -1.91 3.10
C ASP A 100 16.42 -0.51 2.51
N SER A 101 15.63 0.46 3.01
CA SER A 101 15.79 1.89 2.64
C SER A 101 16.92 2.58 3.40
N GLY A 102 17.43 1.99 4.48
CA GLY A 102 18.44 2.61 5.34
C GLY A 102 17.90 3.64 6.33
N GLU A 103 16.58 3.76 6.49
CA GLU A 103 15.92 4.66 7.46
C GLU A 103 16.04 4.16 8.92
N GLY A 104 16.37 2.88 9.12
CA GLY A 104 16.72 2.35 10.44
C GLY A 104 15.53 2.13 11.37
N GLU A 105 15.74 2.34 12.68
CA GLU A 105 14.73 2.11 13.72
C GLU A 105 13.76 3.28 13.84
N ASN A 106 12.46 2.98 13.79
CA ASN A 106 11.36 3.94 13.78
C ASN A 106 10.33 3.54 14.83
N THR A 107 9.78 4.52 15.54
CA THR A 107 8.60 4.28 16.40
C THR A 107 7.32 4.31 15.57
N THR A 108 6.20 3.88 16.15
CA THR A 108 4.85 4.08 15.56
C THR A 108 4.61 5.52 15.15
N VAL A 109 5.05 6.49 15.95
CA VAL A 109 4.88 7.92 15.65
C VAL A 109 5.72 8.33 14.44
N ASP A 110 6.95 7.81 14.34
CA ASP A 110 7.83 8.07 13.19
C ASP A 110 7.24 7.47 11.90
N MET A 111 6.70 6.24 11.98
CA MET A 111 6.00 5.61 10.84
C MET A 111 4.79 6.43 10.38
N ILE A 112 3.92 6.86 11.31
CA ILE A 112 2.76 7.71 10.97
C ILE A 112 3.21 9.02 10.32
N ALA A 113 4.24 9.67 10.88
CA ALA A 113 4.81 10.90 10.31
C ALA A 113 5.37 10.66 8.90
N PHE A 114 5.99 9.51 8.67
CA PHE A 114 6.50 9.12 7.36
C PHE A 114 5.37 8.97 6.34
N TYR A 115 4.28 8.26 6.67
CA TYR A 115 3.11 8.17 5.79
C TYR A 115 2.46 9.52 5.50
N VAL A 116 2.39 10.43 6.49
CA VAL A 116 1.88 11.79 6.28
C VAL A 116 2.72 12.53 5.25
N VAL A 117 4.05 12.42 5.31
CA VAL A 117 4.95 13.03 4.33
C VAL A 117 4.72 12.42 2.95
N LEU A 118 4.69 11.08 2.83
CA LEU A 118 4.48 10.39 1.56
C LEU A 118 3.15 10.80 0.90
N VAL A 119 2.05 10.81 1.64
CA VAL A 119 0.72 11.22 1.15
C VAL A 119 0.68 12.72 0.77
N SER A 120 1.53 13.55 1.36
CA SER A 120 1.61 14.97 1.01
C SER A 120 2.34 15.24 -0.30
N ILE A 121 3.24 14.34 -0.71
CA ILE A 121 4.09 14.46 -1.89
C ILE A 121 3.50 13.68 -3.08
N TYR A 122 3.01 12.47 -2.82
CA TYR A 122 2.52 11.54 -3.82
C TYR A 122 0.99 11.38 -3.75
N PRO A 123 0.31 11.08 -4.87
CA PRO A 123 -1.14 10.88 -4.90
C PRO A 123 -1.54 9.49 -4.34
N ILE A 124 -1.05 9.16 -3.14
CA ILE A 124 -1.38 7.93 -2.42
C ILE A 124 -2.74 8.14 -1.76
N ILE A 125 -3.71 7.31 -2.15
CA ILE A 125 -5.07 7.38 -1.60
C ILE A 125 -5.45 6.13 -0.81
N SER A 126 -4.60 5.10 -0.78
CA SER A 126 -4.79 3.89 0.02
C SER A 126 -3.47 3.38 0.59
N ILE A 127 -3.47 3.04 1.88
CA ILE A 127 -2.37 2.40 2.60
C ILE A 127 -2.94 1.16 3.27
N GLU A 128 -2.39 0.01 2.94
CA GLU A 128 -2.68 -1.28 3.57
C GLU A 128 -1.60 -1.61 4.61
N ASP A 129 -2.04 -2.13 5.77
CA ASP A 129 -1.21 -2.59 6.88
C ASP A 129 -0.01 -1.69 7.21
N GLY A 130 -0.31 -0.39 7.36
CA GLY A 130 0.68 0.65 7.66
C GLY A 130 1.34 0.53 9.05
N LEU A 131 0.86 -0.34 9.92
CA LEU A 131 1.45 -0.62 11.24
C LEU A 131 1.31 -2.12 11.53
N ASP A 132 2.01 -2.62 12.57
CA ASP A 132 1.93 -4.04 12.98
C ASP A 132 0.49 -4.42 13.32
N GLU A 133 0.10 -5.67 13.00
CA GLU A 133 -1.24 -6.22 13.24
C GLU A 133 -1.71 -6.14 14.70
N ASN A 134 -0.79 -5.96 15.66
CA ASN A 134 -1.06 -5.82 17.09
C ASN A 134 -0.93 -4.37 17.60
N ASP A 135 -0.49 -3.41 16.79
CA ASP A 135 -0.35 -1.99 17.16
C ASP A 135 -1.69 -1.23 17.01
N TRP A 136 -2.71 -1.67 17.76
CA TRP A 136 -4.08 -1.13 17.67
C TRP A 136 -4.16 0.34 18.10
N ASP A 137 -3.37 0.74 19.11
CA ASP A 137 -3.29 2.12 19.55
C ASP A 137 -2.62 3.01 18.49
N GLY A 138 -1.56 2.50 17.84
CA GLY A 138 -0.95 3.15 16.68
C GLY A 138 -1.91 3.31 15.52
N PHE A 139 -2.63 2.24 15.16
CA PHE A 139 -3.63 2.28 14.09
C PHE A 139 -4.76 3.27 14.40
N LYS A 140 -5.16 3.40 15.67
CA LYS A 140 -6.13 4.41 16.08
C LYS A 140 -5.62 5.82 15.76
N ILE A 141 -4.38 6.14 16.12
CA ILE A 141 -3.75 7.43 15.83
C ILE A 141 -3.60 7.63 14.32
N LEU A 142 -3.13 6.61 13.59
CA LEU A 142 -3.02 6.65 12.13
C LEU A 142 -4.37 7.00 11.48
N THR A 143 -5.45 6.39 11.98
CA THR A 143 -6.82 6.64 11.51
C THR A 143 -7.27 8.07 11.80
N GLU A 144 -6.97 8.60 12.98
CA GLU A 144 -7.27 9.99 13.33
C GLU A 144 -6.48 11.01 12.47
N VAL A 145 -5.25 10.68 12.08
CA VAL A 145 -4.39 11.59 11.29
C VAL A 145 -4.70 11.54 9.79
N LEU A 146 -4.94 10.35 9.21
CA LEU A 146 -5.04 10.16 7.76
C LEU A 146 -6.41 9.65 7.27
N GLY A 147 -7.24 9.08 8.15
CA GLY A 147 -8.45 8.33 7.76
C GLY A 147 -9.53 9.14 7.05
N ASP A 148 -9.51 10.48 7.14
CA ASP A 148 -10.44 11.36 6.42
C ASP A 148 -10.05 11.60 4.95
N LYS A 149 -8.81 11.26 4.56
CA LYS A 149 -8.25 11.55 3.24
C LYS A 149 -7.70 10.33 2.51
N VAL A 150 -7.35 9.29 3.27
CA VAL A 150 -6.68 8.09 2.78
C VAL A 150 -7.48 6.88 3.23
N GLN A 151 -7.66 5.92 2.33
CA GLN A 151 -8.17 4.60 2.66
C GLN A 151 -7.11 3.84 3.46
N LEU A 152 -7.44 3.42 4.67
CA LEU A 152 -6.59 2.63 5.55
C LEU A 152 -7.17 1.22 5.59
N VAL A 153 -6.49 0.30 4.90
CA VAL A 153 -6.93 -1.08 4.72
C VAL A 153 -6.24 -1.95 5.77
N GLY A 154 -7.03 -2.68 6.55
CA GLY A 154 -6.49 -3.76 7.39
C GLY A 154 -6.58 -5.10 6.67
N ASP A 155 -5.43 -5.76 6.47
CA ASP A 155 -5.33 -7.15 6.01
C ASP A 155 -4.99 -8.07 7.19
N ASP A 156 -3.74 -8.14 7.64
CA ASP A 156 -3.34 -8.89 8.84
C ASP A 156 -3.98 -8.32 10.11
N LEU A 157 -4.28 -7.01 10.11
CA LEU A 157 -5.01 -6.36 11.19
C LEU A 157 -6.35 -7.07 11.47
N PHE A 158 -7.10 -7.43 10.43
CA PHE A 158 -8.46 -7.99 10.55
C PHE A 158 -8.58 -9.45 10.14
N VAL A 159 -7.71 -9.97 9.28
CA VAL A 159 -7.66 -11.35 8.75
C VAL A 159 -9.02 -11.87 8.27
N THR A 160 -9.81 -11.03 7.60
CA THR A 160 -11.20 -11.32 7.19
C THR A 160 -12.08 -11.85 8.35
N ASN A 161 -11.77 -11.48 9.60
CA ASN A 161 -12.46 -11.95 10.79
C ASN A 161 -13.48 -10.91 11.28
N THR A 162 -14.77 -11.28 11.23
CA THR A 162 -15.89 -10.40 11.60
C THR A 162 -15.84 -9.89 13.04
N THR A 163 -15.24 -10.66 13.97
CA THR A 163 -15.09 -10.24 15.37
C THR A 163 -14.01 -9.16 15.51
N LYS A 164 -12.85 -9.35 14.89
CA LYS A 164 -11.79 -8.32 14.85
C LYS A 164 -12.27 -7.06 14.13
N LEU A 165 -12.96 -7.21 13.00
CA LEU A 165 -13.53 -6.09 12.25
C LEU A 165 -14.53 -5.29 13.11
N ALA A 166 -15.44 -5.98 13.81
CA ALA A 166 -16.40 -5.32 14.70
C ALA A 166 -15.71 -4.52 15.82
N GLU A 167 -14.66 -5.08 16.43
CA GLU A 167 -13.84 -4.38 17.42
C GLU A 167 -13.13 -3.16 16.83
N GLY A 168 -12.56 -3.28 15.63
CA GLY A 168 -11.93 -2.18 14.90
C GLY A 168 -12.91 -1.04 14.62
N ILE A 169 -14.12 -1.37 14.17
CA ILE A 169 -15.21 -0.41 13.93
C ILE A 169 -15.59 0.32 15.23
N GLU A 170 -15.80 -0.40 16.33
CA GLU A 170 -16.16 0.20 17.63
C GLU A 170 -15.08 1.17 18.11
N LYS A 171 -13.81 0.81 17.92
CA LYS A 171 -12.67 1.64 18.31
C LYS A 171 -12.37 2.73 17.29
N GLY A 172 -12.94 2.70 16.08
CA GLY A 172 -12.62 3.61 14.98
C GLY A 172 -11.17 3.46 14.52
N ILE A 173 -10.78 2.22 14.25
CA ILE A 173 -9.50 1.78 13.73
C ILE A 173 -9.68 1.38 12.26
N ALA A 174 -8.81 1.90 11.40
CA ALA A 174 -8.87 1.80 9.94
C ALA A 174 -10.19 2.34 9.38
N ASN A 175 -10.36 2.26 8.06
CA ASN A 175 -11.62 2.61 7.39
C ASN A 175 -11.97 1.68 6.21
N SER A 176 -11.17 0.62 6.02
CA SER A 176 -11.35 -0.43 5.01
C SER A 176 -10.78 -1.75 5.51
N ILE A 177 -11.24 -2.87 4.94
CA ILE A 177 -10.76 -4.23 5.19
C ILE A 177 -10.41 -4.90 3.86
N LEU A 178 -9.33 -5.69 3.83
CA LEU A 178 -9.05 -6.59 2.73
C LEU A 178 -9.78 -7.92 2.93
N ILE A 179 -10.52 -8.37 1.92
CA ILE A 179 -11.32 -9.60 1.99
C ILE A 179 -10.61 -10.73 1.26
N LYS A 180 -10.16 -11.73 2.02
CA LYS A 180 -9.54 -12.96 1.50
C LYS A 180 -10.42 -14.16 1.84
N VAL A 181 -11.11 -14.70 0.84
CA VAL A 181 -12.07 -15.83 1.00
C VAL A 181 -11.49 -17.04 1.73
N ASN A 182 -10.20 -17.31 1.57
CA ASN A 182 -9.50 -18.42 2.21
C ASN A 182 -9.14 -18.17 3.68
N GLN A 183 -9.18 -16.92 4.16
CA GLN A 183 -8.98 -16.59 5.59
C GLN A 183 -10.24 -16.90 6.42
N ILE A 184 -11.44 -16.71 5.85
CA ILE A 184 -12.72 -16.93 6.57
C ILE A 184 -13.39 -18.28 6.23
N GLY A 185 -13.08 -18.87 5.08
CA GLY A 185 -13.35 -20.29 4.79
C GLY A 185 -14.67 -20.59 4.06
N THR A 186 -15.68 -19.72 4.11
CA THR A 186 -16.92 -19.90 3.32
C THR A 186 -17.35 -18.62 2.61
N LEU A 187 -18.09 -18.78 1.50
CA LEU A 187 -18.70 -17.66 0.81
C LEU A 187 -19.69 -16.92 1.70
N THR A 188 -20.53 -17.63 2.47
CA THR A 188 -21.49 -16.99 3.38
C THR A 188 -20.81 -16.02 4.34
N GLU A 189 -19.76 -16.48 5.02
CA GLU A 189 -19.02 -15.64 5.97
C GLU A 189 -18.24 -14.53 5.26
N THR A 190 -17.78 -14.75 4.02
CA THR A 190 -17.16 -13.69 3.19
C THR A 190 -18.16 -12.58 2.87
N PHE A 191 -19.42 -12.90 2.57
CA PHE A 191 -20.45 -11.89 2.28
C PHE A 191 -20.95 -11.15 3.53
N GLU A 192 -20.72 -11.72 4.71
CA GLU A 192 -21.07 -11.11 6.00
C GLU A 192 -19.97 -10.17 6.54
N ALA A 193 -18.71 -10.40 6.15
CA ALA A 193 -17.57 -9.53 6.40
C ALA A 193 -17.59 -8.29 5.49
#